data_AF-A0A7S2NVD9-F1
#
_entry.id   AF-A0A7S2NVD9-F1
#
_cell.length_a   1.000
_cell.length_b   1.000
_cell.length_c   1.000
_cell.angle_alpha   90.00
_cell.angle_beta   90.00
_cell.angle_gamma   90.00
#
_symmetry.space_group_name_H-M   'P 1'
#
loop_
_entity.id
_entity.type
_entity.pdbx_description
1 polymer ?
#
loop_
_entity_poly.entity_id
_entity_poly.type
_entity_poly.pdbx_seq_one_letter_code
_entity_poly.pdbx_strand_id
1 'polypeptide(L)'
;DTLGPGHRNVASTYSCMASVLNAQGNYDRAMELYEKCLAIQLDTLGPGHPSVATTCRNMASVRRAQGQYDQAMALHEKCLAIRLDTLDPGHPDVATTYNNMA
;
A
#
# COMPACT_ATOMS: atom_id res chain seq x y z
N ASP A 1 -4.87 9.67 -23.57
CA ASP A 1 -5.97 10.11 -22.70
C ASP A 1 -5.45 10.70 -21.40
N THR A 2 -5.82 11.94 -21.13
CA THR A 2 -5.25 12.77 -20.05
C THR A 2 -5.66 12.28 -18.67
N LEU A 3 -4.69 11.72 -17.94
CA LEU A 3 -4.74 11.37 -16.52
C LEU A 3 -4.93 12.64 -15.67
N GLY A 4 -6.18 13.10 -15.53
CA GLY A 4 -6.51 14.32 -14.81
C GLY A 4 -6.46 14.18 -13.27
N PRO A 5 -6.44 15.31 -12.53
CA PRO A 5 -6.39 15.37 -11.06
C PRO A 5 -7.52 14.60 -10.34
N GLY A 6 -8.61 14.27 -11.04
CA GLY A 6 -9.67 13.40 -10.53
C GLY A 6 -9.20 12.00 -10.15
N HIS A 7 -8.28 11.39 -10.92
CA HIS A 7 -7.80 10.03 -10.65
C HIS A 7 -6.92 9.95 -9.39
N ARG A 8 -6.06 10.95 -9.16
CA ARG A 8 -5.21 11.02 -7.94
C ARG A 8 -6.07 11.22 -6.68
N ASN A 9 -7.11 12.05 -6.77
CA ASN A 9 -8.04 12.25 -5.66
C ASN A 9 -8.82 10.97 -5.34
N VAL A 10 -9.25 10.21 -6.36
CA VAL A 10 -9.95 8.93 -6.18
C VAL A 10 -9.08 7.89 -5.47
N ALA A 11 -7.79 7.78 -5.82
CA ALA A 11 -6.88 6.87 -5.12
C ALA A 11 -6.74 7.22 -3.63
N SER A 12 -6.62 8.51 -3.30
CA SER A 12 -6.56 8.96 -1.90
C SER A 12 -7.86 8.65 -1.16
N THR A 13 -9.02 8.86 -1.79
CA THR A 13 -10.31 8.51 -1.21
C THR A 13 -10.43 7.02 -0.93
N TYR A 14 -10.04 6.16 -1.88
CA TYR A 14 -10.03 4.71 -1.65
C TYR A 14 -9.12 4.29 -0.52
N SER A 15 -7.90 4.86 -0.43
CA SER A 15 -6.99 4.56 0.69
C SER A 15 -7.57 4.98 2.04
N CYS A 16 -8.21 6.15 2.14
CA CYS A 16 -8.85 6.60 3.38
C CYS A 16 -10.02 5.69 3.76
N MET A 17 -10.91 5.36 2.82
CA MET A 17 -12.04 4.46 3.07
C MET A 17 -11.56 3.05 3.47
N ALA A 18 -10.54 2.54 2.82
CA ALA A 18 -9.94 1.25 3.14
C ALA A 18 -9.38 1.21 4.57
N SER A 19 -8.72 2.30 4.99
CA SER A 19 -8.21 2.43 6.37
C SER A 19 -9.33 2.40 7.41
N VAL A 20 -10.44 3.12 7.16
CA VAL A 20 -11.62 3.10 8.04
C VAL A 20 -12.23 1.70 8.11
N LEU A 21 -12.38 1.02 6.98
CA LEU A 21 -12.92 -0.34 6.94
C LEU A 21 -12.01 -1.34 7.67
N ASN A 22 -10.69 -1.20 7.53
CA ASN A 22 -9.74 -2.03 8.26
C ASN A 22 -9.89 -1.85 9.77
N ALA A 23 -10.02 -0.61 10.26
CA ALA A 23 -10.26 -0.32 11.67
C ALA A 23 -11.60 -0.88 12.18
N GLN A 24 -12.59 -1.05 11.30
CA GLN A 24 -13.88 -1.68 11.60
C GLN A 24 -13.86 -3.21 11.52
N GLY A 25 -12.74 -3.83 11.14
CA GLY A 25 -12.64 -5.27 10.93
C GLY A 25 -13.21 -5.75 9.58
N ASN A 26 -13.61 -4.84 8.70
CA ASN A 26 -14.13 -5.14 7.35
C ASN A 26 -12.97 -5.36 6.37
N TYR A 27 -12.15 -6.37 6.65
CA TYR A 27 -10.87 -6.60 5.98
C TYR A 27 -10.98 -6.86 4.47
N ASP A 28 -11.96 -7.65 4.03
CA ASP A 28 -12.11 -7.98 2.60
C ASP A 28 -12.46 -6.74 1.78
N ARG A 29 -13.36 -5.89 2.31
CA ARG A 29 -13.71 -4.62 1.66
C ARG A 29 -12.56 -3.62 1.72
N ALA A 30 -11.78 -3.60 2.80
CA ALA A 30 -10.58 -2.78 2.88
C ALA A 30 -9.56 -3.21 1.81
N MET A 31 -9.36 -4.50 1.62
CA MET A 31 -8.45 -5.05 0.59
C MET A 31 -8.88 -4.64 -0.81
N GLU A 32 -10.16 -4.79 -1.16
CA GLU A 32 -10.69 -4.41 -2.48
C GLU A 32 -10.44 -2.92 -2.79
N LEU A 33 -10.61 -2.05 -1.79
CA LEU A 33 -10.36 -0.62 -1.96
C LEU A 33 -8.86 -0.30 -2.06
N TYR A 34 -7.99 -0.98 -1.32
CA TYR A 34 -6.55 -0.84 -1.49
C TYR A 34 -6.07 -1.34 -2.85
N GLU A 35 -6.64 -2.43 -3.38
CA GLU A 35 -6.32 -2.91 -4.74
C GLU A 35 -6.72 -1.89 -5.82
N LYS A 36 -7.89 -1.27 -5.70
CA LYS A 36 -8.31 -0.16 -6.59
C LYS A 36 -7.38 1.05 -6.48
N CYS A 37 -7.01 1.42 -5.26
CA CYS A 37 -6.04 2.49 -5.00
C CYS A 37 -4.69 2.17 -5.67
N LEU A 38 -4.20 0.95 -5.49
CA LEU A 38 -2.93 0.48 -6.04
C LEU A 38 -2.94 0.50 -7.56
N ALA A 39 -4.01 0.01 -8.20
CA ALA A 39 -4.14 0.03 -9.65
C ALA A 39 -4.05 1.47 -10.22
N ILE A 40 -4.73 2.43 -9.59
CA ILE A 40 -4.67 3.84 -10.00
C ILE A 40 -3.26 4.41 -9.79
N GLN A 41 -2.61 4.11 -8.67
CA GLN A 41 -1.26 4.60 -8.38
C GLN A 41 -0.22 4.02 -9.34
N LEU A 42 -0.33 2.73 -9.70
CA LEU A 42 0.54 2.10 -10.69
C LEU A 42 0.41 2.76 -12.06
N ASP A 43 -0.82 3.03 -12.49
CA ASP A 43 -1.10 3.68 -13.77
C ASP A 43 -0.65 5.16 -13.81
N THR A 44 -0.88 5.90 -12.72
CA THR A 44 -0.65 7.36 -12.69
C THR A 44 0.72 7.79 -12.21
N LEU A 45 1.36 7.01 -11.34
CA LEU A 45 2.63 7.36 -10.67
C LEU A 45 3.77 6.39 -11.02
N GLY A 46 3.43 5.21 -11.52
CA GLY A 46 4.38 4.14 -11.79
C GLY A 46 4.72 3.29 -10.55
N PRO A 47 5.30 2.09 -10.77
CA PRO A 47 5.54 1.10 -9.71
C PRO A 47 6.55 1.54 -8.64
N GLY A 48 7.46 2.46 -8.97
CA GLY A 48 8.46 2.97 -8.03
C GLY A 48 7.92 3.97 -7.01
N HIS A 49 6.71 4.52 -7.20
CA HIS A 49 6.31 5.69 -6.41
C HIS A 49 6.09 5.37 -4.92
N PRO A 50 6.54 6.21 -3.96
CA PRO A 50 6.35 5.98 -2.52
C PRO A 50 4.90 5.73 -2.08
N SER A 51 3.93 6.29 -2.79
CA SER A 51 2.50 6.02 -2.56
C SER A 51 2.11 4.56 -2.83
N VAL A 52 2.70 3.93 -3.86
CA VAL A 52 2.49 2.50 -4.17
C VAL A 52 3.03 1.66 -3.01
N ALA A 53 4.24 1.97 -2.52
CA ALA A 53 4.81 1.30 -1.36
C ALA A 53 3.93 1.45 -0.10
N THR A 54 3.38 2.65 0.12
CA THR A 54 2.48 2.92 1.27
C THR A 54 1.21 2.08 1.19
N THR A 55 0.60 1.95 0.02
CA THR A 55 -0.57 1.10 -0.21
C THR A 55 -0.26 -0.37 0.02
N CYS A 56 0.87 -0.89 -0.50
CA CYS A 56 1.32 -2.27 -0.24
C CYS A 56 1.49 -2.55 1.26
N ARG A 57 2.10 -1.61 2.01
CA ARG A 57 2.24 -1.73 3.48
C ARG A 57 0.89 -1.79 4.19
N ASN A 58 -0.08 -0.99 3.76
CA ASN A 58 -1.41 -1.01 4.36
C ASN A 58 -2.15 -2.32 4.05
N MET A 59 -2.02 -2.85 2.83
CA MET A 59 -2.55 -4.18 2.49
C MET A 59 -1.92 -5.28 3.34
N ALA A 60 -0.61 -5.22 3.59
CA ALA A 60 0.08 -6.16 4.48
C ALA A 60 -0.48 -6.10 5.91
N SER A 61 -0.76 -4.89 6.42
CA SER A 61 -1.41 -4.72 7.72
C SER A 61 -2.79 -5.37 7.79
N VAL A 62 -3.58 -5.30 6.71
CA VAL A 62 -4.89 -5.97 6.63
C VAL A 62 -4.72 -7.49 6.68
N ARG A 63 -3.78 -8.05 5.88
CA ARG A 63 -3.48 -9.50 5.88
C ARG A 63 -3.01 -9.99 7.24
N ARG A 64 -2.16 -9.20 7.92
CA ARG A 64 -1.71 -9.49 9.29
C ARG A 64 -2.88 -9.51 10.27
N ALA A 65 -3.82 -8.57 10.17
CA ALA A 65 -5.02 -8.55 11.02
C ALA A 65 -5.95 -9.76 10.79
N GLN A 66 -5.92 -10.36 9.59
CA GLN A 66 -6.60 -11.61 9.25
C GLN A 66 -5.80 -12.88 9.64
N GLY A 67 -4.61 -12.75 10.23
CA GLY A 67 -3.72 -13.88 10.54
C GLY A 67 -3.04 -14.51 9.31
N GLN A 68 -3.09 -13.85 8.15
CA GLN A 68 -2.51 -14.30 6.90
C GLN A 68 -1.06 -13.81 6.76
N TYR A 69 -0.19 -14.31 7.63
CA TYR A 69 1.18 -13.80 7.77
C TYR A 69 2.04 -13.96 6.50
N ASP A 70 1.92 -15.07 5.77
CA ASP A 70 2.69 -15.28 4.54
C ASP A 70 2.33 -14.26 3.45
N GLN A 71 1.04 -13.94 3.33
CA GLN A 71 0.57 -12.92 2.39
C GLN A 71 0.99 -11.51 2.82
N ALA A 72 1.00 -11.25 4.13
CA ALA A 72 1.50 -9.98 4.67
C ALA A 72 3.00 -9.82 4.39
N MET A 73 3.80 -10.87 4.56
CA MET A 73 5.24 -10.87 4.30
C MET A 73 5.53 -10.56 2.83
N ALA A 74 4.86 -11.25 1.89
CA ALA A 74 5.03 -11.00 0.45
C ALA A 74 4.70 -9.54 0.06
N LEU A 75 3.69 -8.94 0.69
CA LEU A 75 3.34 -7.54 0.47
C LEU A 75 4.38 -6.58 1.06
N HIS A 76 4.95 -6.90 2.22
CA HIS A 76 6.05 -6.13 2.80
C HIS A 76 7.33 -6.21 1.98
N GLU A 77 7.70 -7.37 1.44
CA GLU A 77 8.82 -7.53 0.52
C GLU A 77 8.65 -6.68 -0.75
N LYS A 78 7.45 -6.68 -1.33
CA LYS A 78 7.14 -5.81 -2.48
C LYS A 78 7.25 -4.32 -2.13
N CYS A 79 6.78 -3.92 -0.94
CA CYS A 79 6.94 -2.55 -0.43
C CYS A 79 8.42 -2.18 -0.25
N LEU A 80 9.21 -3.09 0.29
CA LEU A 80 10.63 -2.90 0.54
C LEU A 80 11.40 -2.73 -0.75
N ALA A 81 11.16 -3.58 -1.76
CA ALA A 81 11.79 -3.48 -3.08
C ALA A 81 11.55 -2.10 -3.71
N ILE A 82 10.31 -1.61 -3.69
CA ILE A 82 9.96 -0.28 -4.22
C ILE A 82 10.68 0.83 -3.46
N ARG A 83 10.74 0.73 -2.12
CA ARG A 83 11.40 1.73 -1.28
C ARG A 83 12.92 1.73 -1.48
N LEU A 84 13.55 0.58 -1.66
CA LEU A 84 15.00 0.49 -1.93
C LEU A 84 15.37 1.00 -3.33
N ASP A 85 14.49 0.87 -4.32
CA ASP A 85 14.70 1.41 -5.66
C ASP A 85 14.58 2.94 -5.73
N THR A 86 13.87 3.55 -4.76
CA THR A 86 13.51 4.98 -4.82
C THR A 86 14.04 5.83 -3.68
N LEU A 87 14.42 5.22 -2.56
CA LEU A 87 14.88 5.87 -1.34
C LEU A 87 16.20 5.25 -0.92
N ASP A 88 17.07 6.05 -0.32
CA ASP A 88 18.29 5.54 0.30
C ASP A 88 17.94 4.47 1.36
N PRO A 89 18.77 3.43 1.51
CA PRO A 89 18.54 2.38 2.51
C PRO A 89 18.40 2.90 3.96
N GLY A 90 18.95 4.09 4.25
CA GLY A 90 18.81 4.76 5.55
C GLY A 90 17.50 5.54 5.74
N HIS A 91 16.61 5.57 4.74
CA HIS A 91 15.36 6.32 4.83
C HIS A 91 14.41 5.72 5.88
N PRO A 92 13.74 6.54 6.72
CA PRO A 92 12.84 6.05 7.79
C PRO A 92 11.74 5.10 7.31
N ASP A 93 11.27 5.28 6.08
CA ASP A 93 10.32 4.36 5.46
C ASP A 93 10.90 2.96 5.22
N VAL A 94 12.15 2.84 4.80
CA VAL A 94 12.82 1.54 4.62
C VAL A 94 12.91 0.83 5.98
N ALA A 95 13.36 1.53 7.02
CA ALA A 95 13.44 1.01 8.38
C ALA A 95 12.06 0.58 8.92
N THR A 96 11.02 1.38 8.64
CA THR A 96 9.64 1.04 9.02
C THR A 96 9.16 -0.24 8.32
N THR A 97 9.54 -0.47 7.05
CA THR A 97 9.19 -1.73 6.38
C THR A 97 9.85 -2.93 7.05
N TYR A 98 11.15 -2.85 7.37
CA TYR A 98 11.84 -3.91 8.10
C TYR A 98 11.21 -4.20 9.47
N ASN A 99 10.86 -3.16 10.23
CA ASN A 99 10.19 -3.33 11.53
C ASN A 99 8.83 -4.02 11.44
N ASN A 100 8.13 -3.90 10.29
CA ASN A 100 6.85 -4.58 10.09
C ASN A 100 7.00 -6.03 9.58
N MET A 101 8.19 -6.41 9.12
CA MET A 101 8.54 -7.78 8.72
C MET A 101 9.07 -8.63 9.89
N ALA A 102 9.52 -7.99 10.98
CA ALA A 102 9.97 -8.64 12.20
C ALA A 102 8.80 -9.07 13.10
#